data_AF-A0A7X4EJ86-F1
#
_entry.id   AF-A0A7X4EJ86-F1
#
_cell.length_a   1.000
_cell.length_b   1.000
_cell.length_c   1.000
_cell.angle_alpha   90.00
_cell.angle_beta   90.00
_cell.angle_gamma   90.00
#
_symmetry.space_group_name_H-M   'P 1'
#
loop_
_entity.id
_entity.type
_entity.pdbx_description
1 polymer ?
#
loop_
_entity_poly.entity_id
_entity_poly.type
_entity_poly.pdbx_seq_one_letter_code
_entity_poly.pdbx_strand_id
1 'polypeptide(L)'
;MLRPMDESGFDTLKATCALEAAGFASGQAEAMVTVFGGAIVANVATKWDIRDLKGDIRGLKGDISGLKDEIGTLRIEFDAKLEQQIGTLRTEVKRDIGALRTEFDAKLEQQIGTLRTELKSEIAEVRLSVESLKATMYKLLLAQAAVIVGLIFGLQRFL
;
A
#
# COMPACT_ATOMS: atom_id res chain seq x y z
N MET A 1 -27.90 44.37 33.26
CA MET A 1 -28.43 45.40 32.35
C MET A 1 -29.90 45.08 32.10
N LEU A 2 -30.79 46.01 32.44
CA LEU A 2 -32.25 45.85 32.31
C LEU A 2 -32.63 45.73 30.83
N ARG A 3 -33.46 44.73 30.49
CA ARG A 3 -33.95 44.50 29.13
C ARG A 3 -35.09 45.49 28.83
N PRO A 4 -35.05 46.21 27.70
CA PRO A 4 -36.20 46.97 27.22
C PRO A 4 -37.32 45.98 26.84
N MET A 5 -38.55 46.21 27.31
CA MET A 5 -39.73 45.39 27.00
C MET A 5 -40.51 45.89 25.77
N ASP A 6 -40.02 46.91 25.07
CA ASP A 6 -40.70 47.58 23.96
C ASP A 6 -40.39 47.01 22.57
N GLU A 7 -39.51 46.00 22.45
CA GLU A 7 -39.21 45.35 21.16
C GLU A 7 -40.09 44.13 20.84
N SER A 8 -41.23 44.00 21.52
CA SER A 8 -42.27 43.06 21.16
C SER A 8 -42.89 43.50 19.83
N GLY A 9 -42.79 42.66 18.78
CA GLY A 9 -43.49 42.90 17.51
C GLY A 9 -45.02 42.94 17.62
N PHE A 10 -45.55 42.69 18.83
CA PHE A 10 -46.94 42.80 19.21
C PHE A 10 -47.22 44.18 19.85
N ASP A 11 -47.96 45.01 19.13
CA ASP A 11 -48.39 46.36 19.54
C ASP A 11 -49.56 46.25 20.53
N THR A 12 -49.22 46.21 21.82
CA THR A 12 -50.15 46.06 22.94
C THR A 12 -51.24 47.13 22.92
N LEU A 13 -50.91 48.37 22.51
CA LEU A 13 -51.80 49.53 22.60
C LEU A 13 -52.82 49.54 21.46
N LYS A 14 -52.41 49.16 20.24
CA LYS A 14 -53.38 48.90 19.16
C LYS A 14 -54.27 47.70 19.46
N ALA A 15 -53.71 46.64 20.07
CA ALA A 15 -54.48 45.46 20.43
C ALA A 15 -55.55 45.76 21.50
N THR A 16 -55.23 46.58 22.51
CA THR A 16 -56.21 47.02 23.51
C THR A 16 -57.29 47.90 22.91
N CYS A 17 -56.94 48.89 22.08
CA CYS A 17 -57.92 49.76 21.43
C CYS A 17 -58.87 48.99 20.49
N ALA A 18 -58.38 47.95 19.81
CA ALA A 18 -59.21 47.11 18.95
C ALA A 18 -60.26 46.30 19.75
N LEU A 19 -59.91 45.83 20.95
CA LEU A 19 -60.84 45.11 21.83
C LEU A 19 -61.86 46.05 22.46
N GLU A 20 -61.46 47.26 22.86
CA GLU A 20 -62.40 48.28 23.34
C GLU A 20 -63.41 48.69 22.24
N ALA A 21 -62.94 48.87 21.00
CA ALA A 21 -63.80 49.13 19.85
C ALA A 21 -64.76 47.97 19.52
N ALA A 22 -64.40 46.74 19.92
CA ALA A 22 -65.25 45.55 19.82
C ALA A 22 -66.26 45.40 20.99
N GLY A 23 -66.28 46.36 21.93
CA GLY A 23 -67.26 46.41 23.02
C GLY A 23 -66.79 45.80 24.35
N PHE A 24 -65.51 45.43 24.48
CA PHE A 24 -64.95 45.00 25.77
C PHE A 24 -64.71 46.23 26.67
N ALA A 25 -64.99 46.09 27.97
CA ALA A 25 -64.62 47.13 28.93
C ALA A 25 -63.08 47.25 29.01
N SER A 26 -62.57 48.46 29.26
CA SER A 26 -61.12 48.76 29.23
C SER A 26 -60.28 47.78 30.06
N GLY A 27 -60.70 47.48 31.30
CA GLY A 27 -60.01 46.50 32.16
C GLY A 27 -60.07 45.04 31.65
N GLN A 28 -61.10 44.66 30.87
CA GLN A 28 -61.18 43.34 30.23
C GLN A 28 -60.24 43.26 29.03
N ALA A 29 -60.19 44.30 28.20
CA ALA A 29 -59.29 44.40 27.05
C ALA A 29 -57.82 44.34 27.49
N GLU A 30 -57.44 45.09 28.53
CA GLU A 30 -56.08 45.10 29.07
C GLU A 30 -55.67 43.74 29.64
N ALA A 31 -56.55 43.07 30.39
CA ALA A 31 -56.29 41.74 30.93
C ALA A 31 -56.08 40.68 29.83
N MET A 32 -56.93 40.70 28.80
CA MET A 32 -56.80 39.77 27.67
C MET A 32 -55.50 39.99 26.88
N VAL A 33 -55.18 41.24 26.53
CA VAL A 33 -53.95 41.57 25.79
C VAL A 33 -52.70 41.26 26.62
N THR A 34 -52.75 41.43 27.94
CA THR A 34 -51.64 41.08 28.83
C THR A 34 -51.39 39.56 28.84
N VAL A 35 -52.46 38.75 28.96
CA VAL A 35 -52.34 37.28 28.96
C VAL A 35 -51.86 36.78 27.60
N PHE A 36 -52.47 37.23 26.50
CA PHE A 36 -52.10 36.77 25.16
C PHE A 36 -50.75 37.34 24.70
N GLY A 37 -50.46 38.61 24.99
CA GLY A 37 -49.16 39.22 24.69
C GLY A 37 -48.03 38.56 25.47
N GLY A 38 -48.24 38.28 26.76
CA GLY A 38 -47.30 37.53 27.59
C GLY A 38 -47.04 36.11 27.05
N ALA A 39 -48.09 35.39 26.64
CA ALA A 39 -47.97 34.06 26.07
C ALA A 39 -47.23 34.05 24.71
N ILE A 40 -47.45 35.06 23.86
CA ILE A 40 -46.76 35.21 22.58
C ILE A 40 -45.28 35.51 22.79
N VAL A 41 -44.95 36.46 23.67
CA VAL A 41 -43.56 36.84 23.94
C VAL A 41 -42.77 35.70 24.59
N ALA A 42 -43.42 34.84 25.38
CA ALA A 42 -42.77 33.70 26.03
C ALA A 42 -42.39 32.55 25.06
N ASN A 43 -43.12 32.37 23.96
CA ASN A 43 -42.93 31.24 23.03
C ASN A 43 -42.20 31.61 21.73
N VAL A 44 -41.93 32.89 21.48
CA VAL A 44 -41.24 33.35 20.26
C VAL A 44 -39.76 33.57 20.55
N ALA A 45 -38.89 33.01 19.69
CA ALA A 45 -37.46 33.26 19.74
C ALA A 45 -37.17 34.77 19.62
N THR A 46 -36.34 35.28 20.51
CA THR A 46 -35.99 36.70 20.56
C THR A 46 -34.91 37.04 19.52
N LYS A 47 -34.73 38.33 19.24
CA LYS A 47 -33.61 38.79 18.39
C LYS A 47 -32.24 38.37 18.91
N TRP A 48 -32.11 38.18 20.23
CA TRP A 48 -30.88 37.71 20.87
C TRP A 48 -30.62 36.25 20.54
N ASP A 49 -31.63 35.37 20.66
CA ASP A 49 -31.51 33.95 20.28
C ASP A 49 -31.09 33.79 18.81
N ILE A 50 -31.66 34.61 17.91
CA ILE A 50 -31.28 34.62 16.49
C ILE A 50 -29.83 35.09 16.31
N ARG A 51 -29.39 36.09 17.08
CA ARG A 51 -28.01 36.59 17.03
C ARG A 51 -27.02 35.52 17.51
N ASP A 52 -27.36 34.79 18.56
CA ASP A 52 -26.53 33.71 19.12
C ASP A 52 -26.45 32.53 18.15
N LEU A 53 -27.59 32.07 17.60
CA LEU A 53 -27.62 31.07 16.53
C LEU A 53 -26.78 31.49 15.31
N LYS A 54 -26.80 32.78 14.94
CA LYS A 54 -25.95 33.31 13.86
C LYS A 54 -24.46 33.33 14.24
N GLY A 55 -24.15 33.42 15.54
CA GLY A 55 -22.80 33.22 16.09
C GLY A 55 -22.37 31.77 15.92
N ASP A 56 -23.18 30.83 16.41
CA ASP A 56 -22.91 29.38 16.34
C ASP A 56 -22.75 28.91 14.89
N ILE A 57 -23.62 29.33 13.98
CA ILE A 57 -23.51 29.01 12.55
C ILE A 57 -22.21 29.54 11.95
N ARG A 58 -21.74 30.72 12.37
CA ARG A 58 -20.45 31.26 11.92
C ARG A 58 -19.28 30.45 12.49
N GLY A 59 -19.36 30.02 13.75
CA GLY A 59 -18.40 29.11 14.38
C GLY A 59 -18.30 27.80 13.62
N LEU A 60 -19.43 27.10 13.43
CA LEU A 60 -19.51 25.85 12.69
C LEU A 60 -18.98 25.98 11.26
N LYS A 61 -19.25 27.10 10.58
CA LYS A 61 -18.69 27.37 9.25
C LYS A 61 -17.16 27.48 9.28
N GLY A 62 -16.61 28.09 10.34
CA GLY A 62 -15.17 28.14 10.60
C GLY A 62 -14.60 26.74 10.79
N ASP A 63 -15.18 25.95 11.69
CA ASP A 63 -14.75 24.58 12.00
C ASP A 63 -14.79 23.68 10.76
N ILE A 64 -15.87 23.74 9.97
CA ILE A 64 -15.99 22.99 8.71
C ILE A 64 -14.92 23.40 7.70
N SER A 65 -14.56 24.69 7.65
CA SER A 65 -13.49 25.16 6.76
C SER A 65 -12.13 24.66 7.23
N GLY A 66 -11.86 24.69 8.54
CA GLY A 66 -10.64 24.14 9.12
C GLY A 66 -10.50 22.63 8.86
N LEU A 67 -11.56 21.86 9.09
CA LEU A 67 -11.58 20.42 8.78
C LEU A 67 -11.32 20.13 7.29
N LYS A 68 -11.84 20.97 6.40
CA LYS A 68 -11.59 20.83 4.96
C LYS A 68 -10.11 21.03 4.62
N ASP A 69 -9.45 21.99 5.25
CA ASP A 69 -8.03 22.26 5.06
C ASP A 69 -7.14 21.15 5.66
N GLU A 70 -7.51 20.64 6.84
CA GLU A 70 -6.85 19.49 7.46
C GLU A 70 -6.96 18.23 6.59
N ILE A 71 -8.16 17.93 6.07
CA ILE A 71 -8.36 16.81 5.13
C ILE A 71 -7.53 17.01 3.85
N GLY A 72 -7.44 18.25 3.34
CA GLY A 72 -6.60 18.58 2.19
C GLY A 72 -5.12 18.29 2.46
N THR A 73 -4.63 18.67 3.64
CA THR A 73 -3.25 18.43 4.08
C THR A 73 -2.97 16.94 4.24
N LEU A 74 -3.85 16.21 4.93
CA LEU A 74 -3.72 14.76 5.11
C LEU A 74 -3.68 14.01 3.78
N ARG A 75 -4.46 14.44 2.78
CA ARG A 75 -4.43 13.85 1.44
C ARG A 75 -3.07 14.05 0.78
N ILE A 76 -2.52 15.26 0.83
CA ILE A 76 -1.20 15.57 0.25
C ILE A 76 -0.10 14.74 0.94
N GLU A 77 -0.11 14.71 2.27
CA GLU A 77 0.87 13.93 3.05
C GLU A 77 0.77 12.43 2.76
N PHE A 78 -0.45 11.91 2.64
CA PHE A 78 -0.69 10.51 2.31
C PHE A 78 -0.21 10.16 0.91
N ASP A 79 -0.53 10.98 -0.10
CA ASP A 79 -0.09 10.79 -1.47
C ASP A 79 1.44 10.82 -1.57
N ALA A 80 2.09 11.81 -0.93
CA ALA A 80 3.54 11.91 -0.90
C ALA A 80 4.22 10.70 -0.22
N LYS A 81 3.67 10.23 0.89
CA LYS A 81 4.18 9.06 1.61
C LYS A 81 4.03 7.79 0.77
N LEU A 82 2.91 7.62 0.08
CA LEU A 82 2.70 6.48 -0.82
C LEU A 82 3.68 6.52 -2.00
N GLU A 83 3.88 7.67 -2.63
CA GLU A 83 4.86 7.81 -3.71
C GLU A 83 6.28 7.46 -3.25
N GLN A 84 6.68 7.93 -2.06
CA GLN A 84 7.99 7.60 -1.49
C GLN A 84 8.14 6.10 -1.23
N GLN A 85 7.13 5.46 -0.62
CA GLN A 85 7.15 4.02 -0.33
C GLN A 85 7.21 3.19 -1.62
N ILE A 86 6.42 3.55 -2.63
CA ILE A 86 6.44 2.90 -3.94
C ILE A 86 7.80 3.07 -4.63
N GLY A 87 8.39 4.26 -4.56
CA GLY A 87 9.72 4.54 -5.10
C GLY A 87 10.82 3.70 -4.43
N THR A 88 10.75 3.56 -3.10
CA THR A 88 11.66 2.74 -2.30
C THR A 88 11.55 1.27 -2.71
N LEU A 89 10.33 0.71 -2.69
CA LEU A 89 10.06 -0.68 -3.09
C LEU A 89 10.52 -0.98 -4.52
N ARG A 90 10.26 -0.07 -5.46
CA ARG A 90 10.73 -0.24 -6.86
C ARG A 90 12.25 -0.35 -6.94
N THR A 91 12.96 0.45 -6.15
CA THR A 91 14.43 0.45 -6.12
C THR A 91 14.97 -0.83 -5.50
N GLU A 92 14.38 -1.28 -4.38
CA GLU A 92 14.73 -2.53 -3.71
C GLU A 92 14.52 -3.74 -4.63
N VAL A 93 13.34 -3.87 -5.25
CA VAL A 93 13.03 -4.96 -6.18
C VAL A 93 13.98 -4.97 -7.37
N LYS A 94 14.32 -3.79 -7.93
CA LYS A 94 15.28 -3.70 -9.03
C LYS A 94 16.68 -4.16 -8.60
N ARG A 95 17.10 -3.81 -7.38
CA ARG A 95 18.38 -4.26 -6.81
C ARG A 95 18.38 -5.78 -6.62
N ASP A 96 17.33 -6.34 -6.03
CA ASP A 96 17.23 -7.79 -5.77
C ASP A 96 17.19 -8.60 -7.07
N ILE A 97 16.46 -8.14 -8.10
CA ILE A 97 16.49 -8.77 -9.42
C ILE A 97 17.89 -8.72 -10.03
N GLY A 98 18.60 -7.60 -9.88
CA GLY A 98 19.99 -7.47 -10.33
C GLY A 98 20.92 -8.45 -9.63
N ALA A 99 20.83 -8.54 -8.31
CA ALA A 99 21.62 -9.47 -7.49
C ALA A 99 21.35 -10.94 -7.88
N LEU A 100 20.07 -11.32 -8.00
CA LEU A 100 19.69 -12.68 -8.40
C LEU A 100 20.21 -13.06 -9.78
N ARG A 101 20.23 -12.14 -10.75
CA ARG A 101 20.83 -12.38 -12.06
C ARG A 101 22.32 -12.66 -11.95
N THR A 102 23.06 -11.80 -11.23
CA THR A 102 24.50 -11.99 -11.03
C THR A 102 24.81 -13.30 -10.30
N GLU A 103 24.06 -13.65 -9.25
CA GLU A 103 24.23 -14.92 -8.53
C GLU A 103 23.96 -16.12 -9.44
N PHE A 104 22.91 -16.05 -10.26
CA PHE A 104 22.57 -17.12 -11.18
C PHE A 104 23.63 -17.31 -12.26
N ASP A 105 24.11 -16.22 -12.87
CA ASP A 105 25.17 -16.25 -13.88
C ASP A 105 26.48 -16.83 -13.30
N ALA A 106 26.88 -16.38 -12.11
CA ALA A 106 28.08 -16.89 -11.43
C ALA A 106 27.96 -18.39 -11.12
N LYS A 107 26.79 -18.86 -10.67
CA LYS A 107 26.55 -20.27 -10.38
C LYS A 107 26.58 -21.13 -11.65
N LEU A 108 26.01 -20.64 -12.75
CA LEU A 108 26.07 -21.32 -14.04
C LEU A 108 27.52 -21.43 -14.55
N GLU A 109 28.28 -20.34 -14.50
CA GLU A 109 29.70 -20.35 -14.90
C GLU A 109 30.52 -21.33 -14.07
N GLN A 110 30.29 -21.37 -12.75
CA GLN A 110 30.93 -22.32 -11.85
C GLN A 110 30.58 -23.77 -12.22
N GLN A 111 29.29 -24.09 -12.41
CA GLN A 111 28.85 -25.44 -12.77
C GLN A 111 29.43 -25.89 -14.12
N ILE A 112 29.43 -25.00 -15.12
CA ILE A 112 30.04 -25.27 -16.43
C ILE A 112 31.56 -25.51 -16.28
N GLY A 113 32.24 -24.71 -15.45
CA GLY A 113 33.66 -24.88 -15.16
C GLY A 113 33.99 -26.23 -14.52
N THR A 114 33.19 -26.64 -13.53
CA THR A 114 33.31 -27.96 -12.88
C THR A 114 33.10 -29.09 -13.89
N LEU A 115 31.99 -29.09 -14.64
CA LEU A 115 31.69 -30.11 -15.65
C LEU A 115 32.79 -30.22 -16.72
N ARG A 116 33.34 -29.08 -17.18
CA ARG A 116 34.45 -29.06 -18.13
C ARG A 116 35.70 -29.72 -17.56
N THR A 117 35.97 -29.51 -16.27
CA THR A 117 37.14 -30.09 -15.59
C THR A 117 36.97 -31.60 -15.40
N GLU A 118 35.79 -32.03 -14.94
CA GLU A 118 35.43 -33.44 -14.78
C GLU A 118 35.54 -34.19 -16.11
N LEU A 119 34.90 -33.68 -17.18
CA LEU A 119 34.95 -34.31 -18.50
C LEU A 119 36.38 -34.39 -19.06
N LYS A 120 37.21 -33.37 -18.81
CA LYS A 120 38.62 -33.40 -19.22
C LYS A 120 39.39 -34.49 -18.48
N SER A 121 39.12 -34.69 -17.19
CA SER A 121 39.71 -35.77 -16.39
C SER A 121 39.29 -37.13 -16.89
N GLU A 122 37.98 -37.36 -17.07
CA GLU A 122 37.45 -38.63 -17.58
C GLU A 122 38.01 -38.98 -18.96
N ILE A 123 38.12 -38.01 -19.87
CA ILE A 123 38.75 -38.22 -21.19
C ILE A 123 40.22 -38.62 -21.04
N ALA A 124 40.97 -38.04 -20.09
CA ALA A 124 42.36 -38.40 -19.85
C ALA A 124 42.48 -39.84 -19.31
N GLU A 125 41.62 -40.23 -18.37
CA GLU A 125 41.56 -41.59 -17.83
C GLU A 125 41.22 -42.63 -18.90
N VAL A 126 40.25 -42.33 -19.77
CA VAL A 126 39.92 -43.20 -20.91
C VAL A 126 41.10 -43.32 -21.87
N ARG A 127 41.83 -42.25 -22.16
CA ARG A 127 43.04 -42.30 -22.99
C ARG A 127 44.11 -43.21 -22.41
N LEU A 128 44.39 -43.10 -21.10
CA LEU A 128 45.34 -43.97 -20.40
C LEU A 128 44.89 -45.43 -20.43
N SER A 129 43.60 -45.68 -20.23
CA SER A 129 43.02 -47.02 -20.31
C SER A 129 43.20 -47.63 -21.70
N VAL A 130 42.99 -46.85 -22.76
CA VAL A 130 43.22 -47.28 -24.15
C VAL A 130 44.70 -47.56 -24.42
N GLU A 131 45.63 -46.74 -23.91
CA GLU A 131 47.07 -46.99 -24.04
C GLU A 131 47.50 -48.28 -23.33
N SER A 132 47.01 -48.51 -22.11
CA SER A 132 47.26 -49.74 -21.35
C SER A 132 46.72 -50.98 -22.07
N LEU A 133 45.51 -50.89 -22.63
CA LEU A 133 44.91 -51.97 -23.41
C LEU A 133 45.75 -52.29 -24.66
N LYS A 134 46.15 -51.27 -25.42
CA LYS A 134 47.03 -51.44 -26.59
C LYS A 134 48.34 -52.11 -26.20
N ALA A 135 49.00 -51.66 -25.13
CA ALA A 135 50.25 -52.25 -24.66
C ALA A 135 50.09 -53.73 -24.27
N THR A 136 48.99 -54.07 -23.60
CA THR A 136 48.66 -55.45 -23.23
C THR A 136 48.40 -56.32 -24.46
N MET A 137 47.68 -55.81 -25.45
CA MET A 137 47.44 -56.51 -26.72
C MET A 137 48.74 -56.76 -27.49
N TYR A 138 49.63 -55.76 -27.61
CA TYR A 138 50.92 -55.94 -28.28
C TYR A 138 51.78 -57.01 -27.60
N LYS A 139 51.82 -57.02 -26.26
CA LYS A 139 52.53 -58.07 -25.51
C LYS A 139 51.97 -59.46 -25.79
N LEU A 140 50.64 -59.61 -25.81
CA LEU A 140 49.99 -60.89 -26.08
C LEU A 140 50.27 -61.37 -27.52
N LEU A 141 50.20 -60.47 -28.50
CA LEU A 141 50.52 -60.79 -29.90
C LEU A 141 51.97 -61.24 -30.07
N LEU A 142 52.93 -60.54 -29.45
CA LEU A 142 54.34 -60.93 -29.48
C LEU A 142 54.57 -62.29 -28.80
N ALA A 143 53.90 -62.55 -27.67
CA ALA A 143 53.98 -63.83 -26.99
C ALA A 143 53.43 -64.97 -27.85
N GLN A 144 52.28 -64.79 -28.49
CA GLN A 144 51.70 -65.77 -29.42
C GLN A 144 52.60 -65.99 -30.64
N ALA A 145 53.15 -64.93 -31.22
CA ALA A 145 54.10 -65.03 -32.34
C ALA A 145 55.35 -65.84 -31.96
N ALA A 146 55.91 -65.60 -30.77
CA ALA A 146 57.05 -66.36 -30.27
C ALA A 146 56.72 -67.86 -30.08
N VAL A 147 55.53 -68.19 -29.55
CA VAL A 147 55.05 -69.57 -29.43
C VAL A 147 54.93 -70.24 -30.81
N ILE A 148 54.31 -69.57 -31.78
CA ILE A 148 54.15 -70.09 -33.15
C ILE A 148 55.51 -70.36 -33.80
N VAL A 149 56.44 -69.41 -33.72
CA VAL A 149 57.81 -69.57 -34.26
C VAL A 149 58.51 -70.76 -33.60
N GLY A 150 58.43 -70.88 -32.27
CA GLY A 150 59.00 -72.01 -31.53
C GLY A 150 58.43 -73.36 -31.97
N LEU A 151 57.11 -73.45 -32.18
CA LEU A 151 56.44 -74.66 -32.69
C LEU A 151 56.92 -75.01 -34.11
N ILE A 152 57.07 -74.03 -35.00
CA ILE A 152 57.55 -74.25 -36.38
C ILE A 152 58.98 -74.80 -36.38
N PHE A 153 59.91 -74.17 -35.64
CA PHE A 153 61.29 -74.63 -35.53
C PHE A 153 61.38 -76.03 -34.91
N GLY A 154 60.55 -76.32 -33.90
CA GLY A 154 60.47 -77.64 -33.30
C GLY A 154 60.05 -78.73 -34.30
N LEU A 155 59.03 -78.46 -35.13
CA LEU A 155 58.56 -79.39 -36.15
C LEU A 155 59.62 -79.64 -37.25
N GLN A 156 60.34 -78.61 -37.69
CA GLN A 156 61.38 -78.75 -38.72
C GLN A 156 62.56 -79.64 -38.29
N ARG A 157 62.79 -79.84 -36.98
CA ARG A 157 63.85 -80.71 -36.47
C ARG A 157 63.48 -82.21 -36.49
N PHE A 158 62.18 -82.52 -36.56
CA PHE A 158 61.66 -83.89 -36.55
C PHE A 158 61.29 -84.43 -37.94
N LEU A 159 61.18 -83.56 -38.95
CA LEU A 159 61.03 -83.92 -40.37
C LEU A 159 62.41 -84.12 -41.02
#